data_AF-A0A7S3DRN2-F1
#
_entry.id   AF-A0A7S3DRN2-F1
#
_cell.length_a   1.000
_cell.length_b   1.000
_cell.length_c   1.000
_cell.angle_alpha   90.00
_cell.angle_beta   90.00
_cell.angle_gamma   90.00
#
_symmetry.space_group_name_H-M   'P 1'
#
loop_
_entity.id
_entity.type
_entity.pdbx_description
1 polymer ?
#
loop_
_entity_poly.entity_id
_entity_poly.type
_entity_poly.pdbx_seq_one_letter_code
_entity_poly.pdbx_strand_id
1 'polypeptide(L)'
;NWNNGEGRANQDPEDPKYLGLQHLDDVGDNILGACDELMRFLTLPPCTNTNNLLTIKGQLRATHIVSVGEPLFESCTARRGARFTKLAERLKAAGASQTEMSRMEQFTRDMQAQYEHLRFLKMYRT
;
A
#
# COMPACT_ATOMS: atom_id res chain seq x y z
N ASN A 1 -26.00 17.97 -8.36
CA ASN A 1 -25.99 17.11 -9.56
C ASN A 1 -24.85 16.08 -9.56
N TRP A 2 -24.41 15.61 -8.38
CA TRP A 2 -23.34 14.60 -8.24
C TRP A 2 -23.89 13.16 -8.31
N ASN A 3 -25.16 12.99 -7.92
CA ASN A 3 -25.84 11.70 -7.84
C ASN A 3 -26.36 11.17 -9.20
N ASN A 4 -26.26 11.94 -10.27
CA ASN A 4 -26.77 11.57 -11.61
C ASN A 4 -25.66 11.13 -12.58
N GLY A 5 -24.43 10.89 -12.11
CA GLY A 5 -23.30 10.47 -12.97
C GLY A 5 -22.66 11.59 -13.80
N GLU A 6 -23.22 12.80 -13.78
CA GLU A 6 -22.73 13.95 -14.56
C GLU A 6 -21.54 14.68 -13.94
N GLY A 7 -21.09 14.31 -12.73
CA GLY A 7 -20.07 15.05 -11.98
C GLY A 7 -18.70 15.12 -12.65
N ARG A 8 -18.37 14.17 -13.53
CA ARG A 8 -17.07 14.08 -14.23
C ARG A 8 -17.17 14.19 -15.76
N ALA A 9 -18.37 14.07 -16.35
CA ALA A 9 -18.53 13.90 -17.80
C ALA A 9 -18.23 15.15 -18.64
N ASN A 10 -18.23 16.34 -18.02
CA ASN A 10 -18.11 17.64 -18.71
C ASN A 10 -16.87 18.45 -18.30
N GLN A 11 -15.85 17.83 -17.69
CA GLN A 11 -14.62 18.54 -17.31
C GLN A 11 -13.54 18.32 -18.38
N ASP A 12 -12.87 19.41 -18.77
CA ASP A 12 -11.77 19.40 -19.71
C ASP A 12 -10.63 18.54 -19.13
N PRO A 13 -10.18 17.47 -19.81
CA PRO A 13 -9.08 16.61 -19.35
C PRO A 13 -7.77 17.36 -19.10
N GLU A 14 -7.58 18.52 -19.73
CA GLU A 14 -6.38 19.35 -19.58
C GLU A 14 -6.51 20.44 -18.51
N ASP A 15 -7.69 20.59 -17.88
CA ASP A 15 -7.87 21.54 -16.78
C ASP A 15 -6.96 21.13 -15.59
N PRO A 16 -6.06 22.02 -15.11
CA PRO A 16 -5.23 21.77 -13.93
C PRO A 16 -6.03 21.31 -12.71
N LYS A 17 -7.29 21.77 -12.57
CA LYS A 17 -8.19 21.34 -11.50
C LYS A 17 -8.65 19.89 -11.68
N TYR A 18 -8.95 19.48 -12.91
CA TYR A 18 -9.31 18.10 -13.24
C TYR A 18 -8.14 17.15 -13.00
N LEU A 19 -6.94 17.55 -13.43
CA LEU A 19 -5.70 16.80 -13.20
C LEU A 19 -5.38 16.65 -11.70
N GLY A 20 -5.61 17.70 -10.92
CA GLY A 20 -5.46 17.66 -9.46
C GLY A 20 -6.46 16.72 -8.78
N LEU A 21 -7.73 16.74 -9.19
CA LEU A 21 -8.76 15.82 -8.68
C LEU A 21 -8.44 14.37 -9.03
N GLN A 22 -8.05 14.09 -10.28
CA GLN A 22 -7.65 12.75 -10.70
C GLN A 22 -6.43 12.25 -9.92
N HIS A 23 -5.45 13.12 -9.66
CA HIS A 23 -4.30 12.79 -8.84
C HIS A 23 -4.70 12.40 -7.42
N LEU A 24 -5.63 13.14 -6.80
CA LEU A 24 -6.16 12.81 -5.48
C LEU A 24 -6.89 11.47 -5.46
N ASP A 25 -7.69 11.18 -6.48
CA ASP A 25 -8.35 9.89 -6.64
C ASP A 25 -7.31 8.75 -6.76
N ASP A 26 -6.29 8.93 -7.60
CA ASP A 26 -5.20 7.96 -7.77
C ASP A 26 -4.44 7.66 -6.47
N VAL A 27 -4.19 8.70 -5.67
CA VAL A 27 -3.55 8.60 -4.35
C VAL A 27 -4.48 7.88 -3.38
N GLY A 28 -5.76 8.25 -3.35
CA GLY A 28 -6.78 7.62 -2.51
C GLY A 28 -6.92 6.12 -2.79
N ASP A 29 -7.02 5.75 -4.06
CA ASP A 29 -7.08 4.36 -4.51
C ASP A 29 -5.82 3.57 -4.11
N ASN A 30 -4.66 4.22 -4.15
CA ASN A 30 -3.42 3.56 -3.73
C ASN A 30 -3.38 3.32 -2.22
N ILE A 31 -3.80 4.30 -1.42
CA ILE A 31 -3.89 4.17 0.05
C ILE A 31 -4.90 3.10 0.43
N LEU A 32 -6.12 3.16 -0.11
CA LEU A 32 -7.17 2.20 0.21
C LEU A 32 -6.78 0.78 -0.19
N GLY A 33 -6.16 0.62 -1.36
CA GLY A 33 -5.63 -0.68 -1.80
C GLY A 33 -4.53 -1.21 -0.88
N ALA A 34 -3.62 -0.35 -0.43
CA ALA A 34 -2.58 -0.73 0.54
C ALA A 34 -3.19 -1.11 1.90
N CYS A 35 -4.20 -0.39 2.37
CA CYS A 35 -4.93 -0.71 3.60
C CYS A 35 -5.66 -2.05 3.51
N ASP A 36 -6.34 -2.36 2.40
CA ASP A 36 -7.03 -3.65 2.21
C ASP A 36 -6.02 -4.81 2.19
N GLU A 37 -4.94 -4.68 1.41
CA GLU A 37 -3.88 -5.70 1.35
C GLU A 37 -3.22 -5.89 2.72
N LEU A 38 -2.96 -4.81 3.46
CA LEU A 38 -2.43 -4.85 4.81
C LEU A 38 -3.41 -5.51 5.79
N MET A 39 -4.71 -5.22 5.73
CA MET A 39 -5.71 -5.86 6.59
C MET A 39 -5.79 -7.36 6.33
N ARG A 40 -5.74 -7.78 5.06
CA ARG A 40 -5.65 -9.21 4.70
C ARG A 40 -4.38 -9.83 5.26
N PHE A 41 -3.25 -9.15 5.12
CA PHE A 41 -2.00 -9.60 5.71
C PHE A 41 -2.11 -9.75 7.23
N LEU A 42 -2.67 -8.74 7.93
CA LEU A 42 -2.82 -8.67 9.38
C LEU A 42 -3.86 -9.65 9.96
N THR A 43 -4.81 -10.13 9.17
CA THR A 43 -5.79 -11.15 9.59
C THR A 43 -5.26 -12.58 9.48
N LEU A 44 -4.15 -12.81 8.76
CA LEU A 44 -3.50 -14.13 8.74
C LEU A 44 -3.07 -14.56 10.15
N PRO A 45 -3.02 -15.86 10.47
CA PRO A 45 -2.43 -16.32 11.73
C PRO A 45 -0.92 -16.00 11.77
N PRO A 46 -0.32 -15.74 12.93
CA PRO A 46 1.13 -15.58 13.01
C PRO A 46 1.84 -16.92 12.76
N CYS A 47 2.99 -16.88 12.07
CA CYS A 47 3.80 -18.06 11.79
C CYS A 47 4.67 -18.49 12.98
N THR A 48 4.79 -17.63 13.99
CA THR A 48 5.74 -17.71 15.10
C THR A 48 5.26 -18.52 16.31
N ASN A 49 4.06 -19.09 16.28
CA ASN A 49 3.54 -19.90 17.40
C ASN A 49 4.37 -21.19 17.58
N THR A 50 4.69 -21.56 18.83
CA THR A 50 5.42 -22.79 19.21
C THR A 50 4.90 -24.05 18.52
N ASN A 51 3.58 -24.19 18.36
CA ASN A 51 2.98 -25.34 17.68
C ASN A 51 3.32 -25.41 16.18
N ASN A 52 3.51 -24.25 15.54
CA ASN A 52 3.95 -24.13 14.15
C ASN A 52 5.44 -24.50 13.97
N LEU A 53 6.21 -24.48 15.05
CA LEU A 53 7.64 -24.83 15.05
C LEU A 53 7.85 -26.32 15.30
N LEU A 54 7.14 -26.88 16.28
CA LEU A 54 7.43 -28.20 16.83
C LEU A 54 6.71 -29.35 16.13
N THR A 55 5.60 -29.09 15.42
CA THR A 55 4.77 -30.15 14.83
C THR A 55 4.77 -30.11 13.31
N ILE A 56 4.79 -31.27 12.65
CA ILE A 56 4.71 -31.38 11.18
C ILE A 56 3.44 -30.68 10.66
N LYS A 57 2.31 -30.86 11.34
CA LYS A 57 1.03 -30.19 10.98
C LYS A 57 1.12 -28.67 11.12
N GLY A 58 1.81 -28.19 12.16
CA GLY A 58 2.06 -26.77 12.37
C GLY A 58 3.02 -26.18 11.33
N GLN A 59 4.05 -26.91 10.94
CA GLN A 59 4.98 -26.51 9.88
C GLN A 59 4.25 -26.38 8.53
N LEU A 60 3.43 -27.36 8.17
CA LEU A 60 2.60 -27.28 6.95
C LEU A 60 1.64 -26.09 6.96
N ARG A 61 1.01 -25.82 8.12
CA ARG A 61 0.15 -24.63 8.29
C ARG A 61 0.95 -23.33 8.14
N ALA A 62 2.14 -23.26 8.74
CA ALA A 62 3.01 -22.10 8.60
C ALA A 62 3.45 -21.88 7.15
N THR A 63 3.83 -22.93 6.43
CA THR A 63 4.15 -22.85 4.99
C THR A 63 2.99 -22.28 4.18
N HIS A 64 1.76 -22.73 4.45
CA HIS A 64 0.57 -22.20 3.78
C HIS A 64 0.30 -20.73 4.11
N ILE A 65 0.52 -20.32 5.36
CA ILE A 65 0.38 -18.92 5.76
C ILE A 65 1.43 -18.05 5.05
N VAL A 66 2.69 -18.50 5.00
CA VAL A 66 3.78 -17.80 4.30
C VAL A 66 3.47 -17.67 2.82
N SER A 67 3.00 -18.75 2.16
CA SER A 67 2.68 -18.71 0.72
C SER A 67 1.56 -17.71 0.36
N VAL A 68 0.69 -17.37 1.32
CA VAL A 68 -0.35 -16.34 1.14
C VAL A 68 0.12 -14.96 1.62
N GLY A 69 0.91 -14.92 2.68
CA GLY A 69 1.36 -13.68 3.33
C GLY A 69 2.45 -12.95 2.54
N GLU A 70 3.42 -13.66 1.95
CA GLU A 70 4.50 -13.01 1.20
C GLU A 70 4.01 -12.22 -0.02
N PRO A 71 3.12 -12.74 -0.89
CA PRO A 71 2.61 -11.98 -2.02
C PRO A 71 1.81 -10.73 -1.62
N LEU A 72 1.05 -10.80 -0.52
CA LEU A 72 0.34 -9.65 0.04
C LEU A 72 1.32 -8.57 0.51
N PHE A 73 2.37 -9.00 1.21
CA PHE A 73 3.41 -8.11 1.68
C PHE A 73 4.19 -7.44 0.54
N GLU A 74 4.59 -8.24 -0.46
CA GLU A 74 5.29 -7.74 -1.64
C GLU A 74 4.43 -6.74 -2.42
N SER A 75 3.12 -6.98 -2.53
CA SER A 75 2.20 -6.03 -3.14
C SER A 75 2.16 -4.69 -2.38
N CYS A 76 2.06 -4.71 -1.05
CA CYS A 76 2.08 -3.50 -0.21
C CYS A 76 3.40 -2.71 -0.33
N THR A 77 4.54 -3.41 -0.31
CA THR A 77 5.86 -2.76 -0.23
C THR A 77 6.41 -2.36 -1.60
N ALA A 78 6.39 -3.28 -2.57
CA ALA A 78 6.96 -3.05 -3.89
C ALA A 78 5.96 -2.35 -4.82
N ARG A 79 4.75 -2.90 -4.98
CA ARG A 79 3.79 -2.37 -5.97
C ARG A 79 3.18 -1.05 -5.51
N ARG A 80 2.62 -0.99 -4.30
CA ARG A 80 1.97 0.23 -3.78
C ARG A 80 3.00 1.30 -3.44
N GLY A 81 4.15 0.92 -2.88
CA GLY A 81 5.28 1.82 -2.65
C GLY A 81 5.78 2.49 -3.94
N ALA A 82 6.06 1.72 -4.99
CA ALA A 82 6.46 2.28 -6.28
C ALA A 82 5.38 3.20 -6.90
N ARG A 83 4.10 2.88 -6.69
CA ARG A 83 2.99 3.74 -7.14
C ARG A 83 2.97 5.08 -6.39
N PHE A 84 3.26 5.11 -5.08
CA PHE A 84 3.41 6.37 -4.36
C PHE A 84 4.56 7.22 -4.91
N THR A 85 5.71 6.61 -5.21
CA THR A 85 6.84 7.32 -5.82
C THR A 85 6.45 7.95 -7.15
N LYS A 86 5.79 7.19 -8.05
CA LYS A 86 5.31 7.72 -9.34
C LYS A 86 4.28 8.84 -9.18
N LEU A 87 3.39 8.74 -8.20
CA LEU A 87 2.41 9.79 -7.91
C LEU A 87 3.12 11.06 -7.41
N ALA A 88 4.09 10.93 -6.51
CA ALA A 88 4.90 12.05 -6.08
C ALA A 88 5.65 12.71 -7.26
N GLU A 89 6.26 11.92 -8.15
CA GLU A 89 6.93 12.44 -9.36
C GLU A 89 6.00 13.21 -10.29
N ARG A 90 4.75 12.74 -10.48
CA ARG A 90 3.73 13.48 -11.23
C ARG A 90 3.42 14.83 -10.59
N LEU A 91 3.33 14.88 -9.26
CA LEU A 91 3.09 16.12 -8.53
C LEU A 91 4.28 17.08 -8.62
N LYS A 92 5.51 16.56 -8.59
CA LYS A 92 6.73 17.33 -8.86
C LYS A 92 6.72 17.98 -10.23
N ALA A 93 6.35 17.20 -11.27
CA ALA A 93 6.25 17.70 -12.64
C ALA A 93 5.16 18.79 -12.78
N ALA A 94 4.12 18.75 -11.94
CA ALA A 94 3.07 19.78 -11.86
C ALA A 94 3.48 21.03 -11.07
N GLY A 95 4.71 21.11 -10.56
CA GLY A 95 5.24 22.31 -9.88
C GLY A 95 5.14 22.29 -8.36
N ALA A 96 4.93 21.12 -7.72
CA ALA A 96 4.99 21.02 -6.27
C ALA A 96 6.36 21.45 -5.71
N SER A 97 6.33 22.05 -4.52
CA SER A 97 7.54 22.53 -3.88
C SER A 97 8.44 21.37 -3.44
N GLN A 98 9.75 21.63 -3.41
CA GLN A 98 10.73 20.65 -2.93
C GLN A 98 10.43 20.19 -1.48
N THR A 99 9.85 21.06 -0.66
CA THR A 99 9.44 20.74 0.72
C THR A 99 8.30 19.73 0.75
N GLU A 100 7.29 19.89 -0.09
CA GLU A 100 6.16 18.94 -0.19
C GLU A 100 6.64 17.58 -0.70
N MET A 101 7.51 17.58 -1.71
CA MET A 101 8.12 16.37 -2.24
C MET A 101 8.91 15.59 -1.18
N SER A 102 9.73 16.29 -0.40
CA SER A 102 10.48 15.69 0.70
C SER A 102 9.57 15.02 1.74
N ARG A 103 8.45 15.67 2.09
CA ARG A 103 7.44 15.10 3.02
C ARG A 103 6.77 13.85 2.45
N MET A 104 6.44 13.84 1.16
CA MET A 104 5.82 12.67 0.51
C MET A 104 6.77 11.47 0.46
N GLU A 105 8.05 11.71 0.17
CA GLU A 105 9.07 10.67 0.21
C GLU A 105 9.29 10.15 1.63
N GLN A 106 9.32 11.05 2.62
CA GLN A 106 9.42 10.67 4.03
C GLN A 106 8.25 9.78 4.45
N PHE A 107 7.02 10.17 4.14
CA PHE A 107 5.84 9.36 4.38
C PHE A 107 5.96 7.97 3.75
N THR A 108 6.42 7.88 2.50
CA THR A 108 6.59 6.60 1.80
C THR A 108 7.62 5.71 2.49
N ARG A 109 8.75 6.28 2.92
CA ARG A 109 9.80 5.55 3.68
C ARG A 109 9.28 5.08 5.04
N ASP A 110 8.59 5.94 5.77
CA ASP A 110 8.03 5.60 7.08
C ASP A 110 7.01 4.46 6.95
N MET A 111 6.13 4.51 5.94
CA MET A 111 5.18 3.44 5.65
C MET A 111 5.89 2.11 5.36
N GLN A 112 6.94 2.11 4.53
CA GLN A 112 7.72 0.91 4.21
C GLN A 112 8.41 0.33 5.46
N ALA A 113 8.96 1.18 6.32
CA ALA A 113 9.56 0.75 7.58
C ALA A 113 8.53 0.09 8.51
N GLN A 114 7.33 0.65 8.61
CA GLN A 114 6.24 0.06 9.39
C GLN A 114 5.78 -1.28 8.83
N TYR A 115 5.71 -1.42 7.51
CA TYR A 115 5.41 -2.71 6.87
C TYR A 115 6.46 -3.76 7.22
N GLU A 116 7.74 -3.47 7.05
CA GLU A 116 8.80 -4.43 7.37
C GLU A 116 8.79 -4.81 8.86
N HIS A 117 8.51 -3.86 9.75
CA HIS A 117 8.33 -4.14 11.17
C HIS A 117 7.16 -5.11 11.43
N LEU A 118 6.02 -4.93 10.77
CA LEU A 118 4.87 -5.84 10.88
C LEU A 118 5.17 -7.23 10.31
N ARG A 119 5.92 -7.30 9.20
CA ARG A 119 6.40 -8.58 8.65
C ARG A 119 7.29 -9.29 9.65
N PHE A 120 8.19 -8.56 10.31
CA PHE A 120 9.05 -9.11 11.34
C PHE A 120 8.23 -9.77 12.45
N LEU A 121 7.28 -9.03 13.04
CA LEU A 121 6.44 -9.54 14.12
C LEU A 121 5.61 -10.78 13.73
N LYS A 122 5.19 -10.85 12.47
CA LYS A 122 4.20 -11.84 12.03
C LYS A 122 4.78 -13.08 11.36
N MET A 123 5.87 -12.91 10.62
CA MET A 123 6.44 -13.93 9.75
C MET A 123 7.87 -14.32 10.12
N TYR A 124 8.68 -13.38 10.63
CA TYR A 124 10.06 -13.71 10.98
C TYR A 124 10.11 -14.53 12.26
N ARG A 125 10.76 -15.70 12.14
CA ARG A 125 11.18 -16.53 13.27
C ARG A 125 12.39 -15.86 13.92
N THR A 126 12.31 -15.57 15.21
CA THR A 126 13.49 -15.61 16.09
C THR A 126 13.64 -17.03 16.62
#